data_AF-A0A535HR89-F1
#
_entry.id   AF-A0A535HR89-F1
#
_cell.length_a   1.000
_cell.length_b   1.000
_cell.length_c   1.000
_cell.angle_alpha   90.00
_cell.angle_beta   90.00
_cell.angle_gamma   90.00
#
_symmetry.space_group_name_H-M   'P 1'
#
loop_
_entity.id
_entity.type
_entity.pdbx_description
1 polymer ?
#
loop_
_entity_poly.entity_id
_entity_poly.type
_entity_poly.pdbx_seq_one_letter_code
_entity_poly.pdbx_strand_id
1 'polypeptide(L)'
;MDDAAAALAERHRDIAAIAALDDPVRRALYGLAGQPAGLGRDEAARAIEISRSLAAYHLDRMAELGLLDVDQRRPASDHRRAGRPANVYRWAERPISVSLPPAIRTQGQS
;
A
#
# COMPACT_ATOMS: atom_id res chain seq x y z
N MET A 1 -15.24 -9.35 -24.76
CA MET A 1 -14.88 -7.92 -24.66
C MET A 1 -14.64 -7.50 -23.22
N ASP A 2 -15.37 -8.05 -22.25
CA ASP A 2 -15.21 -7.68 -20.83
C ASP A 2 -13.84 -8.01 -20.23
N ASP A 3 -13.21 -9.10 -20.66
CA ASP A 3 -11.89 -9.55 -20.16
C ASP A 3 -10.76 -8.55 -20.48
N ALA A 4 -10.74 -8.00 -21.70
CA ALA A 4 -9.73 -7.01 -22.11
C ALA A 4 -9.87 -5.67 -21.37
N ALA A 5 -11.11 -5.25 -21.10
CA ALA A 5 -11.38 -4.05 -20.31
C ALA A 5 -10.94 -4.23 -18.85
N ALA A 6 -11.18 -5.41 -18.27
CA ALA A 6 -10.69 -5.76 -16.94
C ALA A 6 -9.16 -5.76 -16.87
N ALA A 7 -8.48 -6.34 -17.86
CA ALA A 7 -7.02 -6.34 -17.93
C ALA A 7 -6.42 -4.94 -18.05
N LEU A 8 -7.04 -4.03 -18.81
CA LEU A 8 -6.60 -2.64 -18.90
C LEU A 8 -6.82 -1.88 -17.58
N ALA A 9 -7.96 -2.11 -16.91
CA ALA A 9 -8.25 -1.51 -15.62
C ALA A 9 -7.27 -2.00 -14.54
N GLU A 10 -6.89 -3.28 -14.54
CA GLU A 10 -5.87 -3.81 -13.64
C GLU A 10 -4.50 -3.16 -13.90
N ARG A 11 -4.08 -3.04 -15.17
CA ARG A 11 -2.84 -2.32 -15.52
C ARG A 11 -2.85 -0.87 -15.04
N HIS A 12 -3.97 -0.15 -15.22
CA HIS A 12 -4.10 1.21 -14.72
C HIS A 12 -3.98 1.27 -13.19
N ARG A 13 -4.54 0.29 -12.48
CA ARG A 13 -4.42 0.18 -11.03
C ARG A 13 -2.98 -0.08 -10.61
N ASP A 14 -2.27 -0.99 -11.28
CA ASP A 14 -0.87 -1.30 -11.00
C ASP A 14 0.05 -0.09 -11.23
N ILE A 15 -0.16 0.65 -12.32
CA ILE A 15 0.56 1.91 -12.58
C ILE A 15 0.27 2.93 -11.47
N ALA A 16 -1.01 3.10 -11.09
CA ALA A 16 -1.38 4.02 -10.02
C ALA A 16 -0.82 3.60 -8.65
N ALA A 17 -0.75 2.30 -8.36
CA ALA A 17 -0.14 1.75 -7.15
C ALA A 17 1.35 2.08 -7.10
N ILE A 18 2.10 1.82 -8.17
CA ILE A 18 3.53 2.16 -8.24
C ILE A 18 3.74 3.67 -8.12
N ALA A 19 2.97 4.48 -8.85
CA ALA A 19 3.04 5.93 -8.78
C ALA A 19 2.73 6.46 -7.37
N ALA A 20 1.83 5.80 -6.62
CA ALA A 20 1.56 6.18 -5.25
C ALA A 20 2.79 6.05 -4.33
N LEU A 21 3.72 5.12 -4.61
CA LEU A 21 4.95 4.93 -3.84
C LEU A 21 6.05 5.96 -4.14
N ASP A 22 5.84 6.88 -5.09
CA ASP A 22 6.72 8.04 -5.28
C ASP A 22 6.64 9.05 -4.12
N ASP A 23 5.48 9.10 -3.46
CA ASP A 23 5.30 9.90 -2.25
C ASP A 23 6.10 9.30 -1.08
N PRO A 24 7.01 10.08 -0.46
CA PRO A 24 7.93 9.54 0.54
C PRO A 24 7.21 9.06 1.81
N VAL A 25 6.08 9.67 2.16
CA VAL A 25 5.26 9.27 3.32
C VAL A 25 4.63 7.91 3.07
N ARG A 26 3.97 7.71 1.92
CA ARG A 26 3.41 6.41 1.54
C ARG A 26 4.49 5.34 1.40
N ARG A 27 5.66 5.67 0.84
CA ARG A 27 6.78 4.72 0.75
C ARG A 27 7.28 4.26 2.11
N ALA A 28 7.42 5.18 3.07
CA ALA A 28 7.82 4.84 4.43
C ALA A 28 6.77 3.96 5.13
N LEU A 29 5.49 4.34 5.03
CA LEU A 29 4.38 3.58 5.61
C LEU A 29 4.24 2.18 4.97
N TYR A 30 4.44 2.07 3.65
CA TYR A 30 4.45 0.79 2.95
C TYR A 30 5.54 -0.14 3.47
N GLY A 31 6.76 0.39 3.68
CA GLY A 31 7.86 -0.39 4.28
C GLY A 31 7.53 -0.88 5.70
N LEU A 32 6.94 -0.02 6.54
CA LEU A 32 6.51 -0.37 7.90
C LEU A 32 5.39 -1.44 7.90
N ALA A 33 4.49 -1.42 6.91
CA ALA A 33 3.41 -2.41 6.78
C ALA A 33 3.89 -3.82 6.44
N GLY A 34 5.18 -4.01 6.11
CA GLY A 34 5.78 -5.32 5.88
C GLY A 34 6.02 -6.14 7.16
N GLN A 35 5.81 -5.57 8.34
CA GLN A 35 5.99 -6.30 9.60
C GLN A 35 4.94 -7.42 9.80
N PRO A 36 5.29 -8.58 10.41
CA PRO A 36 4.36 -9.71 10.55
C PRO A 36 3.07 -9.37 11.31
N ALA A 37 3.15 -8.45 12.28
CA ALA A 37 2.01 -7.97 13.05
C ALA A 37 1.05 -7.09 12.23
N GLY A 38 1.51 -6.58 11.09
CA GLY A 38 0.90 -5.49 10.33
C GLY A 38 0.98 -4.14 11.05
N LEU A 39 0.56 -3.08 10.38
CA LEU A 39 0.74 -1.70 10.83
C LEU A 39 -0.60 -1.06 11.21
N GLY A 40 -0.70 -0.49 12.41
CA GLY A 40 -1.88 0.29 12.83
C GLY A 40 -1.75 1.78 12.48
N ARG A 41 -2.89 2.49 12.36
CA ARG A 41 -2.91 3.95 12.08
C ARG A 41 -2.18 4.78 13.14
N ASP A 42 -2.33 4.43 14.41
CA ASP A 42 -1.69 5.13 15.54
C ASP A 42 -0.19 4.86 15.65
N GLU A 43 0.23 3.66 15.25
CA GLU A 43 1.64 3.25 15.18
C GLU A 43 2.34 3.95 14.01
N ALA A 44 1.71 3.92 12.83
CA ALA A 44 2.14 4.63 11.63
C ALA A 44 2.39 6.13 11.90
N ALA A 45 1.40 6.79 12.51
CA ALA A 45 1.48 8.21 12.84
C ALA A 45 2.69 8.55 13.73
N ARG A 46 2.96 7.70 14.73
CA ARG A 46 4.12 7.88 15.63
C ARG A 46 5.45 7.60 14.95
N ALA A 47 5.51 6.56 14.12
CA ALA A 47 6.76 6.10 13.52
C ALA A 47 7.38 7.13 12.55
N ILE A 48 6.55 7.94 11.88
CA ILE A 48 7.01 8.95 10.92
C ILE A 48 6.55 10.37 11.27
N GLU A 49 6.13 10.58 12.52
CA GLU A 49 5.81 11.90 13.11
C GLU A 49 4.76 12.72 12.34
N ILE A 50 3.65 12.08 11.94
CA ILE A 50 2.52 12.73 11.28
C ILE A 50 1.22 12.61 12.09
N SER A 51 0.19 13.35 11.69
CA SER A 51 -1.13 13.19 12.30
C SER A 51 -1.73 11.82 12.01
N ARG A 52 -2.50 11.29 12.97
CA ARG A 52 -3.26 10.04 12.82
C ARG A 52 -4.18 10.06 11.59
N SER A 53 -4.82 11.20 11.32
CA SER A 53 -5.72 11.35 10.17
C SER A 53 -4.98 11.28 8.84
N LEU A 54 -3.77 11.88 8.77
CA LEU A 54 -2.95 11.83 7.56
C LEU A 54 -2.40 10.41 7.33
N ALA A 55 -1.96 9.73 8.40
CA ALA A 55 -1.57 8.32 8.31
C ALA A 55 -2.73 7.45 7.81
N ALA A 56 -3.94 7.63 8.35
CA ALA A 56 -5.13 6.92 7.90
C ALA A 56 -5.42 7.16 6.42
N TYR A 57 -5.39 8.42 5.97
CA TYR A 57 -5.59 8.80 4.57
C TYR A 57 -4.61 8.08 3.63
N HIS A 58 -3.32 8.07 3.97
CA HIS A 58 -2.31 7.40 3.14
C HIS A 58 -2.45 5.87 3.12
N LEU A 59 -2.75 5.26 4.27
CA LEU A 59 -2.94 3.81 4.37
C LEU A 59 -4.21 3.36 3.62
N ASP A 60 -5.32 4.08 3.79
CA ASP A 60 -6.56 3.81 3.07
C ASP A 60 -6.35 3.94 1.55
N ARG A 61 -5.60 4.96 1.11
CA ARG A 61 -5.30 5.13 -0.31
C ARG A 61 -4.47 3.97 -0.88
N MET A 62 -3.49 3.48 -0.13
CA MET A 62 -2.72 2.31 -0.56
C MET A 62 -3.56 1.03 -0.57
N ALA A 63 -4.53 0.90 0.34
CA ALA A 63 -5.47 -0.22 0.34
C ALA A 63 -6.42 -0.17 -0.86
N GLU A 64 -6.95 1.00 -1.22
CA GLU A 64 -7.76 1.19 -2.43
C GLU A 64 -7.01 0.80 -3.72
N LEU A 65 -5.70 1.04 -3.76
CA LEU A 65 -4.83 0.67 -4.88
C LEU A 65 -4.42 -0.82 -4.84
N GLY A 66 -4.76 -1.53 -3.76
CA GLY A 66 -4.42 -2.93 -3.56
C GLY A 66 -2.94 -3.18 -3.28
N LEU A 67 -2.22 -2.19 -2.75
CA LEU A 67 -0.88 -2.38 -2.17
C LEU A 67 -0.96 -2.97 -0.77
N LEU A 68 -2.04 -2.66 -0.04
CA LEU A 68 -2.26 -3.13 1.33
C LEU A 68 -3.62 -3.79 1.45
N ASP A 69 -3.68 -4.86 2.24
CA ASP A 69 -4.93 -5.42 2.74
C ASP A 69 -5.24 -4.85 4.14
N VAL A 70 -6.54 -4.70 4.43
CA VAL A 70 -7.03 -4.21 5.73
C VAL A 70 -7.67 -5.35 6.50
N ASP A 71 -6.93 -5.89 7.47
CA ASP A 71 -7.47 -6.87 8.40
C ASP A 71 -8.20 -6.15 9.53
N GLN A 72 -9.52 -6.34 9.60
CA GLN A 72 -10.28 -6.04 10.81
C GLN A 72 -10.16 -7.23 11.76
N ARG A 73 -9.03 -7.33 12.48
CA ARG A 73 -8.91 -8.34 13.54
C ARG A 73 -10.01 -8.10 14.58
N ARG A 74 -10.94 -9.06 14.71
CA ARG A 74 -11.76 -9.17 15.93
C ARG A 74 -10.82 -9.40 17.10
N PRO A 75 -10.99 -8.70 18.23
CA PRO A 75 -10.15 -8.93 19.39
C PRO A 75 -10.28 -10.39 19.80
N ALA A 76 -9.16 -11.12 19.80
CA ALA A 76 -9.08 -12.37 20.52
C ALA A 76 -9.37 -12.02 21.99
N SER A 77 -10.35 -12.69 22.57
CA SER A 77 -10.76 -12.53 23.95
C SER A 77 -9.60 -12.89 24.89
N ASP A 78 -8.69 -11.94 25.14
CA ASP A 78 -7.75 -12.03 26.24
C ASP A 78 -7.63 -10.65 26.92
N HIS A 79 -8.07 -10.65 28.17
CA HIS A 79 -8.45 -9.48 28.95
C HIS A 79 -7.23 -8.85 29.63
N ARG A 80 -6.13 -8.61 28.90
CA ARG A 80 -4.96 -7.94 29.51
C ARG A 80 -4.03 -7.19 28.55
N ARG A 81 -4.58 -6.48 27.58
CA ARG A 81 -4.08 -5.16 27.14
C ARG A 81 -5.20 -4.51 26.36
N ALA A 82 -5.87 -3.55 27.00
CA ALA A 82 -6.82 -2.69 26.34
C ALA A 82 -6.11 -1.95 25.19
N GLY A 83 -6.32 -2.42 23.97
CA GLY A 83 -5.91 -1.79 22.74
C GLY A 83 -6.96 -2.15 21.71
N ARG A 84 -7.85 -1.19 21.43
CA ARG A 84 -8.92 -1.21 20.43
C ARG A 84 -8.57 -2.11 19.22
N PRO A 85 -9.52 -2.84 18.60
CA PRO A 85 -9.28 -3.42 17.29
C PRO A 85 -8.88 -2.28 16.34
N ALA A 86 -7.58 -2.16 16.08
CA ALA A 86 -7.06 -1.23 15.11
C ALA A 86 -7.13 -1.95 13.77
N ASN A 87 -7.68 -1.30 12.75
CA ASN A 87 -7.48 -1.75 11.37
C ASN A 87 -5.97 -1.97 11.19
N VAL A 88 -5.59 -3.20 10.88
CA VAL A 88 -4.19 -3.57 10.65
C VAL A 88 -3.99 -3.60 9.15
N TYR A 89 -3.03 -2.82 8.68
CA TYR A 89 -2.62 -2.80 7.28
C TYR A 89 -1.45 -3.74 7.07
N ARG A 90 -1.54 -4.59 6.07
CA ARG A 90 -0.49 -5.56 5.70
C ARG A 90 -0.24 -5.47 4.21
N TRP A 91 0.93 -5.87 3.75
CA TRP A 91 1.14 -6.06 2.32
C TRP A 91 0.08 -6.96 1.75
N ALA A 92 -0.50 -6.53 0.62
CA ALA A 92 -1.39 -7.40 -0.12
C ALA A 92 -0.61 -8.61 -0.64
N GLU A 93 -1.25 -9.77 -0.71
CA GLU A 93 -0.63 -10.98 -1.27
C GLU A 93 -0.48 -10.90 -2.81
N ARG A 94 -0.97 -9.83 -3.43
CA ARG A 94 -0.90 -9.60 -4.88
C ARG A 94 0.46 -8.99 -5.25
N PRO A 95 1.37 -9.72 -5.92
CA PRO A 95 2.58 -9.13 -6.46
C PRO A 95 2.23 -8.18 -7.61
N ILE A 96 2.80 -6.97 -7.59
CA ILE A 96 2.73 -6.02 -8.71
C ILE A 96 4.08 -6.06 -9.43
N SER A 97 4.06 -6.31 -10.74
CA SER A 97 5.26 -6.30 -11.57
C SER A 97 4.97 -5.58 -12.87
N VAL A 98 5.77 -4.55 -13.18
CA VAL A 98 5.69 -3.82 -14.44
C VAL A 98 6.97 -4.05 -15.23
N SER A 99 6.80 -4.49 -16.47
CA SER A 99 7.89 -4.61 -17.44
C SER A 99 7.77 -3.48 -18.44
N LEU A 100 8.86 -2.75 -18.65
CA LEU A 100 8.97 -1.75 -19.69
C LEU A 100 9.64 -2.39 -20.92
N PRO A 101 9.24 -2.03 -22.14
CA PRO A 101 10.00 -2.43 -23.31
C PRO A 101 11.45 -1.95 -23.19
N PRO A 102 12.42 -2.67 -23.78
CA PRO A 102 13.80 -2.21 -23.81
C PRO A 102 13.82 -0.77 -24.34
N ALA A 103 14.51 0.12 -23.62
CA ALA A 103 14.59 1.51 -24.02
C ALA A 103 15.11 1.57 -25.46
N ILE A 104 14.33 2.17 -26.36
CA ILE A 104 14.83 2.52 -27.69
C ILE A 104 15.93 3.55 -27.43
N ARG A 105 17.20 3.12 -27.52
CA ARG A 105 18.31 4.07 -27.59
C ARG A 105 18.11 4.86 -28.87
N THR A 106 17.55 6.05 -28.78
CA THR A 106 17.73 7.08 -29.79
C THR A 106 19.22 7.35 -29.86
N GLN A 107 19.89 6.74 -30.83
CA GLN A 107 21.24 7.13 -31.23
C GLN A 107 21.14 8.53 -31.85
N GLY A 108 21.32 9.58 -31.06
CA GLY A 108 21.85 10.86 -31.53
C GLY A 108 23.37 10.75 -31.41
N GLN A 109 24.08 10.52 -32.51
CA GLN A 109 24.57 11.50 -33.49
C GLN A 109 25.53 12.52 -32.87
N SER A 110 26.73 12.50 -33.46
CA SER A 110 27.95 13.25 -33.12
C SER A 110 27.83 14.75 -33.33
#